data_AF-A0AAJ2H496-F1
#
_entry.id   AF-A0AAJ2H496-F1
#
_cell.length_a   1.000
_cell.length_b   1.000
_cell.length_c   1.000
_cell.angle_alpha   90.00
_cell.angle_beta   90.00
_cell.angle_gamma   90.00
#
_symmetry.space_group_name_H-M   'P 1'
#
loop_
_entity.id
_entity.type
_entity.pdbx_description
1 polymer ?
#
loop_
_entity_poly.entity_id
_entity_poly.type
_entity_poly.pdbx_seq_one_letter_code
_entity_poly.pdbx_strand_id
1 'polypeptide(L)'
;VPIRNARYALNAANARWGSLYDALYGTDVISEEDGAEKGKGGYNPVRGNQVIAFAKDFLNKTFALESGSHADATHYAVDGKKLVVTLKDGTTTSLKDASQLVGFNG
;
A
#
# COMPACT_ATOMS: atom_id res chain seq x y z
N VAL A 1 18.06 15.43 10.04
CA VAL A 1 17.35 15.48 11.35
C VAL A 1 18.25 16.17 12.38
N PRO A 2 17.75 17.10 13.23
CA PRO A 2 18.61 17.77 14.20
C PRO A 2 19.00 16.80 15.33
N ILE A 3 20.30 16.46 15.40
CA ILE A 3 20.83 15.43 16.32
C ILE A 3 20.61 15.74 17.80
N ARG A 4 20.45 17.02 18.16
CA ARG A 4 20.20 17.46 19.54
C ARG A 4 18.76 17.22 20.00
N ASN A 5 17.85 16.85 19.11
CA ASN A 5 16.49 16.44 19.48
C ASN A 5 16.40 14.91 19.44
N ALA A 6 16.49 14.28 20.61
CA ALA A 6 16.46 12.83 20.75
C ALA A 6 15.20 12.18 20.12
N ARG A 7 14.04 12.84 20.23
CA ARG A 7 12.80 12.36 19.62
C ARG A 7 12.91 12.31 18.09
N TYR A 8 13.43 13.38 17.50
CA TYR A 8 13.56 13.42 16.04
C TYR A 8 14.62 12.43 15.55
N ALA A 9 15.75 12.31 16.25
CA ALA A 9 16.80 11.35 15.91
C ALA A 9 16.26 9.90 15.91
N LEU A 10 15.49 9.52 16.94
CA LEU A 10 14.86 8.20 17.02
C LEU A 10 13.85 7.98 15.89
N ASN A 11 12.98 8.96 15.63
CA ASN A 11 12.01 8.88 14.52
C ASN A 11 12.72 8.69 13.17
N ALA A 12 13.83 9.39 12.95
CA ALA A 12 14.61 9.28 11.73
C ALA A 12 15.32 7.92 11.59
N ALA A 13 15.84 7.36 12.69
CA ALA A 13 16.44 6.03 12.69
C ALA A 13 15.41 4.94 12.32
N ASN A 14 14.18 5.08 12.80
CA ASN A 14 13.09 4.13 12.53
C ASN A 14 12.39 4.36 11.19
N ALA A 15 12.61 5.49 10.52
CA ALA A 15 11.95 5.85 9.26
C ALA A 15 12.39 5.02 8.03
N ARG A 16 13.23 3.99 8.21
CA ARG A 16 13.60 3.05 7.13
C ARG A 16 12.37 2.33 6.58
N TRP A 17 11.39 2.05 7.44
CA TRP A 17 10.10 1.48 7.06
C TRP A 17 9.01 2.40 7.58
N GLY A 18 8.08 2.78 6.70
CA GLY A 18 6.97 3.68 7.03
C GLY A 18 5.68 3.21 6.41
N SER A 19 4.57 3.50 7.08
CA SER A 19 3.23 3.19 6.59
C SER A 19 2.87 4.15 5.45
N LEU A 20 2.74 3.62 4.22
CA LEU A 20 2.26 4.38 3.08
C LEU A 20 0.82 4.87 3.32
N TYR A 21 0.00 4.06 3.99
CA TYR A 21 -1.40 4.40 4.28
C TYR A 21 -1.48 5.61 5.22
N ASP A 22 -0.67 5.64 6.28
CA ASP A 22 -0.64 6.78 7.21
C ASP A 22 -0.10 8.04 6.54
N ALA A 23 0.93 7.89 5.69
CA ALA A 23 1.48 9.00 4.93
C ALA A 23 0.44 9.61 3.98
N LEU A 24 -0.31 8.78 3.24
CA LEU A 24 -1.36 9.26 2.33
C LEU A 24 -2.57 9.83 3.10
N TYR A 25 -2.99 9.15 4.17
CA TYR A 25 -4.16 9.57 4.95
C TYR A 25 -3.90 10.88 5.70
N GLY A 26 -2.72 11.03 6.32
CA GLY A 26 -2.37 12.15 7.19
C GLY A 26 -1.94 13.42 6.47
N THR A 27 -1.57 13.33 5.20
CA THR A 27 -1.09 14.47 4.38
C THR A 27 -2.18 15.00 3.44
N ASP A 28 -1.85 15.98 2.62
CA ASP A 28 -2.70 16.61 1.60
C ASP A 28 -2.59 15.93 0.22
N VAL A 29 -1.81 14.84 0.10
CA VAL A 29 -1.69 14.06 -1.14
C VAL A 29 -3.05 13.53 -1.62
N ILE A 30 -3.91 13.11 -0.67
CA ILE A 30 -5.31 12.80 -0.94
C ILE A 30 -6.14 14.03 -0.58
N SER A 31 -6.87 14.57 -1.57
CA SER A 31 -7.77 15.71 -1.39
C SER A 31 -8.75 15.47 -0.24
N GLU A 32 -9.14 16.54 0.45
CA GLU A 32 -10.16 16.50 1.51
C GLU A 32 -11.56 16.84 0.98
N GLU A 33 -11.70 17.06 -0.33
CA GLU A 33 -12.97 17.31 -1.01
C GLU A 33 -13.85 16.05 -1.09
N ASP A 34 -15.10 16.21 -1.54
CA ASP A 34 -16.06 15.11 -1.75
C ASP A 34 -16.30 14.22 -0.52
N GLY A 35 -16.22 14.80 0.69
CA GLY A 35 -16.41 14.08 1.94
C GLY A 35 -15.20 13.23 2.36
N ALA A 36 -14.02 13.50 1.79
CA ALA A 36 -12.76 12.82 2.13
C ALA A 36 -11.92 13.59 3.16
N GLU A 37 -12.54 14.43 3.99
CA GLU A 37 -11.84 15.14 5.06
C GLU A 37 -11.20 14.16 6.05
N LYS A 38 -10.10 14.57 6.67
CA LYS A 38 -9.54 13.82 7.79
C LYS A 38 -10.58 13.82 8.91
N GLY A 39 -11.06 12.62 9.27
CA GLY A 39 -12.14 12.50 10.24
C GLY A 39 -11.81 13.23 11.55
N LYS A 40 -12.73 14.06 12.03
CA LYS A 40 -12.57 14.82 13.28
C LYS A 40 -12.60 13.87 14.49
N GLY A 41 -11.46 13.22 14.76
CA GLY A 41 -11.29 12.28 15.87
C GLY A 41 -11.46 10.80 15.51
N GLY A 42 -11.45 10.42 14.22
CA GLY A 42 -11.61 9.02 13.83
C GLY A 42 -11.37 8.75 12.35
N TYR A 43 -11.50 7.49 11.97
CA TYR A 43 -11.35 7.04 10.58
C TYR A 43 -12.58 7.43 9.74
N ASN A 44 -12.35 8.24 8.70
CA ASN A 44 -13.27 8.47 7.59
C ASN A 44 -13.09 7.38 6.51
N PRO A 45 -14.09 6.50 6.28
CA PRO A 45 -14.03 5.46 5.24
C PRO A 45 -13.95 5.99 3.81
N VAL A 46 -14.53 7.15 3.51
CA VAL A 46 -14.48 7.77 2.17
C VAL A 46 -13.04 8.07 1.81
N ARG A 47 -12.33 8.77 2.71
CA ARG A 47 -10.88 9.03 2.58
C ARG A 47 -10.07 7.73 2.54
N GLY A 48 -10.39 6.78 3.41
CA GLY A 48 -9.69 5.50 3.46
C GLY A 48 -9.77 4.71 2.16
N ASN A 49 -10.92 4.73 1.49
CA ASN A 49 -11.10 4.12 0.17
C ASN A 49 -10.23 4.79 -0.90
N GLN A 50 -10.08 6.13 -0.87
CA GLN A 50 -9.18 6.84 -1.78
C GLN A 50 -7.71 6.50 -1.52
N VAL A 51 -7.29 6.36 -0.26
CA VAL A 51 -5.95 5.89 0.11
C VAL A 51 -5.70 4.47 -0.41
N ILE A 52 -6.67 3.56 -0.23
CA ILE A 52 -6.58 2.18 -0.73
C ILE A 52 -6.48 2.16 -2.27
N ALA A 53 -7.27 2.98 -2.96
CA ALA A 53 -7.23 3.09 -4.41
C ALA A 53 -5.86 3.59 -4.90
N PHE A 54 -5.31 4.63 -4.25
CA PHE A 54 -3.96 5.13 -4.55
C PHE A 54 -2.90 4.04 -4.35
N ALA A 55 -2.93 3.33 -3.22
CA ALA A 55 -1.96 2.28 -2.93
C ALA A 55 -2.03 1.12 -3.95
N LYS A 56 -3.24 0.73 -4.37
CA LYS A 56 -3.45 -0.29 -5.40
C LYS A 56 -2.93 0.16 -6.77
N ASP A 57 -3.11 1.42 -7.13
CA ASP A 57 -2.54 2.00 -8.35
C ASP A 57 -1.00 2.06 -8.29
N PHE A 58 -0.43 2.41 -7.13
CA PHE A 58 1.01 2.32 -6.91
C PHE A 58 1.54 0.89 -7.11
N LEU A 59 0.84 -0.13 -6.60
CA LEU A 59 1.20 -1.53 -6.83
C LEU A 59 1.11 -1.90 -8.31
N ASN A 60 0.04 -1.52 -9.01
CA ASN A 60 -0.08 -1.78 -10.46
C ASN A 60 1.08 -1.18 -11.27
N LYS A 61 1.55 0.02 -10.89
CA LYS A 61 2.65 0.70 -11.59
C LYS A 61 4.02 0.09 -11.26
N THR A 62 4.21 -0.37 -10.03
CA THR A 62 5.54 -0.76 -9.52
C THR A 62 5.76 -2.28 -9.55
N PHE A 63 4.72 -3.06 -9.30
CA PHE A 63 4.72 -4.50 -9.16
C PHE A 63 3.63 -5.12 -10.05
N ALA A 64 3.61 -4.71 -11.32
CA ALA A 64 2.55 -5.07 -12.26
C ALA A 64 2.27 -6.58 -12.28
N LEU A 65 0.98 -6.94 -12.31
CA LEU A 65 0.54 -8.30 -12.58
C LEU A 65 0.67 -8.61 -14.07
N GLU A 66 0.86 -9.88 -14.42
CA GLU A 66 0.85 -10.34 -15.82
C GLU A 66 -0.50 -10.06 -16.49
N SER A 67 -1.57 -10.16 -15.72
CA SER A 67 -2.94 -9.86 -16.13
C SER A 67 -3.76 -9.33 -14.95
N GLY A 68 -4.74 -8.48 -15.24
CA GLY A 68 -5.62 -7.92 -14.21
C GLY A 68 -4.99 -6.77 -13.41
N SER A 69 -5.51 -6.55 -12.21
CA SER A 69 -5.19 -5.39 -11.36
C SER A 69 -5.15 -5.77 -9.89
N HIS A 70 -4.23 -5.20 -9.11
CA HIS A 70 -4.22 -5.29 -7.65
C HIS A 70 -5.52 -4.74 -7.02
N ALA A 71 -6.29 -3.93 -7.75
CA ALA A 71 -7.61 -3.49 -7.31
C ALA A 71 -8.62 -4.62 -7.18
N ASP A 72 -8.42 -5.70 -7.94
CA ASP A 72 -9.28 -6.87 -8.00
C ASP A 72 -8.71 -8.08 -7.26
N ALA A 73 -7.55 -7.94 -6.63
CA ALA A 73 -6.99 -9.00 -5.79
C ALA A 73 -7.90 -9.29 -4.59
N THR A 74 -8.20 -10.57 -4.39
CA THR A 74 -8.96 -11.12 -3.26
C THR A 74 -8.08 -11.99 -2.36
N HIS A 75 -6.99 -12.54 -2.89
CA HIS A 75 -6.04 -13.35 -2.14
C HIS A 75 -4.62 -13.22 -2.70
N TYR A 76 -3.63 -13.23 -1.83
CA TYR A 76 -2.21 -13.32 -2.17
C TYR A 76 -1.63 -14.57 -1.51
N ALA A 77 -0.95 -15.40 -2.29
CA ALA A 77 -0.30 -16.62 -1.83
C ALA A 77 1.08 -16.78 -2.47
N VAL A 78 1.93 -17.60 -1.87
CA VAL A 78 3.22 -18.00 -2.45
C VAL A 78 3.12 -19.47 -2.84
N ASP A 79 3.35 -19.75 -4.13
CA ASP A 79 3.51 -21.10 -4.66
C ASP A 79 4.95 -21.27 -5.18
N GLY A 80 5.74 -22.06 -4.46
CA GLY A 80 7.16 -22.20 -4.70
C GLY A 80 7.91 -20.86 -4.60
N LYS A 81 8.38 -20.36 -5.75
CA LYS A 81 9.10 -19.07 -5.87
C LYS A 81 8.26 -17.97 -6.53
N LYS A 82 6.95 -18.13 -6.65
CA LYS A 82 6.07 -17.21 -7.36
C LYS A 82 5.00 -16.66 -6.44
N LEU A 83 4.67 -15.39 -6.64
CA LEU A 83 3.46 -14.78 -6.10
C LEU A 83 2.28 -15.24 -6.95
N VAL A 84 1.25 -15.77 -6.30
CA VAL A 84 -0.03 -16.11 -6.91
C VAL A 84 -1.08 -15.15 -6.34
N VAL A 85 -1.78 -14.45 -7.23
CA VAL A 85 -2.83 -13.49 -6.87
C VAL A 85 -4.16 -13.99 -7.43
N THR A 86 -5.11 -14.25 -6.56
CA THR A 86 -6.49 -14.57 -6.96
C THR A 86 -7.25 -13.26 -7.17
N LEU A 87 -7.94 -13.14 -8.31
CA LEU A 87 -8.76 -11.99 -8.65
C LEU A 87 -10.24 -12.23 -8.33
N LYS A 88 -11.05 -11.16 -8.32
CA LYS A 88 -12.50 -11.22 -8.03
C LYS A 88 -13.29 -12.14 -8.97
N ASP A 89 -12.83 -12.31 -10.20
CA ASP A 89 -13.45 -13.21 -11.19
C ASP A 89 -13.09 -14.69 -10.97
N GLY A 90 -12.30 -14.99 -9.94
CA GLY A 90 -11.83 -16.33 -9.61
C GLY A 90 -10.60 -16.78 -10.39
N THR A 91 -10.11 -15.98 -11.34
CA THR A 91 -8.86 -16.26 -12.04
C THR A 91 -7.66 -16.04 -11.13
N THR A 92 -6.53 -16.63 -11.50
CA THR A 92 -5.25 -16.40 -10.82
C THR A 92 -4.24 -15.81 -11.78
N THR A 93 -3.37 -14.96 -11.25
CA THR A 93 -2.29 -14.31 -11.99
C THR A 93 -1.02 -14.27 -11.13
N SER A 94 0.07 -13.79 -11.71
CA SER A 94 1.35 -13.60 -11.04
C SER A 94 1.92 -12.21 -11.35
N LEU A 95 3.03 -11.86 -10.72
CA LEU A 95 3.79 -10.67 -11.13
C LEU A 95 4.32 -10.84 -12.56
N LYS A 96 4.30 -9.76 -13.33
CA LYS A 96 4.92 -9.67 -14.65
C LYS A 96 6.43 -9.88 -14.57
N ASP A 97 7.05 -9.31 -13.54
CA ASP A 97 8.43 -9.62 -13.16
C ASP A 97 8.44 -10.46 -11.87
N ALA A 98 8.59 -11.76 -12.03
CA ALA A 98 8.61 -12.70 -10.90
C ALA A 98 9.78 -12.47 -9.93
N SER A 99 10.85 -11.78 -10.35
CA SER A 99 12.00 -11.49 -9.48
C SER A 99 11.70 -10.44 -8.40
N GLN A 100 10.61 -9.67 -8.56
CA GLN A 100 10.19 -8.68 -7.57
C GLN A 100 9.64 -9.33 -6.29
N LEU A 101 9.27 -10.62 -6.32
CA LEU A 101 9.03 -11.37 -5.09
C LEU A 101 10.36 -11.72 -4.41
N VAL A 102 10.67 -11.01 -3.33
CA VAL A 102 11.92 -11.19 -2.56
C VAL A 102 11.74 -11.98 -1.26
N GLY A 103 10.50 -12.26 -0.86
CA GLY A 103 10.19 -13.02 0.34
C GLY A 103 8.75 -12.84 0.82
N PHE A 104 8.41 -13.54 1.90
CA PHE A 104 7.14 -13.42 2.62
C PHE A 104 7.36 -13.68 4.11
N ASN A 105 6.39 -13.30 4.93
CA ASN A 105 6.33 -13.65 6.35
C ASN A 105 5.05 -14.45 6.59
N GLY A 106 5.16 -15.57 7.31
CA GLY A 106 4.07 -16.54 7.56
C GLY A 106 3.26 -16.23 8.81
#